data_AF-A0A814LFQ1-F1
#
_entry.id   AF-A0A814LFQ1-F1
#
_cell.length_a   1.000
_cell.length_b   1.000
_cell.length_c   1.000
_cell.angle_alpha   90.00
_cell.angle_beta   90.00
_cell.angle_gamma   90.00
#
_symmetry.space_group_name_H-M   'P 1'
#
loop_
_entity.id
_entity.type
_entity.pdbx_description
1 polymer ?
#
loop_
_entity_poly.entity_id
_entity_poly.type
_entity_poly.pdbx_seq_one_letter_code
_entity_poly.pdbx_strand_id
1 'polypeptide(L)'
;MGTSLLRSQVLKHYKKLIRTSQAVFQNDPMRIASMTQGIRENFAHYKNVTDEKTIKELIRAAKDTDNYLRREVLQTIQTDENTYRLVVKPYMLFDNTRLIRVCEDDEKEHHEQEEKARQQGLTPCESAAQKLK
;
A
#
# COMPACT_ATOMS: atom_id res chain seq x y z
N MET A 1 23.67 -28.59 -1.71
CA MET A 1 23.59 -27.82 -2.98
C MET A 1 22.47 -26.75 -3.00
N GLY A 2 21.42 -26.79 -2.16
CA GLY A 2 20.27 -25.85 -2.22
C GLY A 2 20.44 -24.44 -1.59
N THR A 3 21.39 -24.26 -0.66
CA THR A 3 21.55 -23.01 0.11
C THR A 3 22.07 -21.82 -0.72
N SER A 4 22.90 -22.09 -1.73
CA SER A 4 23.48 -21.08 -2.63
C SER A 4 22.42 -20.37 -3.49
N LEU A 5 21.46 -21.13 -4.02
CA LEU A 5 20.39 -20.61 -4.88
C LEU A 5 19.42 -19.71 -4.10
N LEU A 6 18.98 -20.13 -2.92
CA LEU A 6 18.09 -19.34 -2.07
C LEU A 6 18.75 -18.03 -1.63
N ARG A 7 20.01 -18.09 -1.21
CA ARG A 7 20.79 -16.89 -0.86
C ARG A 7 20.84 -15.90 -2.02
N SER A 8 21.09 -16.37 -3.23
CA SER A 8 21.09 -15.53 -4.44
C SER A 8 19.73 -14.87 -4.68
N GLN A 9 18.63 -15.62 -4.52
CA GLN A 9 17.28 -15.09 -4.68
C GLN A 9 16.93 -14.02 -3.64
N VAL A 10 17.27 -14.24 -2.36
CA VAL A 10 17.09 -13.25 -1.29
C VAL A 10 17.83 -11.96 -1.63
N LEU A 11 19.12 -12.04 -1.97
CA LEU A 11 19.93 -10.86 -2.30
C LEU A 11 19.43 -10.15 -3.56
N LYS A 12 18.93 -10.90 -4.55
CA LYS A 12 18.30 -10.34 -5.75
C LYS A 12 17.08 -9.50 -5.37
N HIS A 13 16.19 -10.01 -4.52
CA HIS A 13 14.96 -9.31 -4.14
C HIS A 13 15.23 -8.13 -3.21
N TYR A 14 16.17 -8.27 -2.27
CA TYR A 14 16.67 -7.17 -1.45
C TYR A 14 17.13 -5.98 -2.31
N LYS A 15 18.05 -6.23 -3.25
CA LYS A 15 18.55 -5.17 -4.16
C LYS A 15 17.46 -4.65 -5.09
N LYS A 16 16.53 -5.51 -5.51
CA LYS A 16 15.40 -5.10 -6.37
C LYS A 16 14.49 -4.13 -5.64
N LEU A 17 14.09 -4.42 -4.40
CA LEU A 17 13.25 -3.54 -3.58
C LEU A 17 13.90 -2.17 -3.38
N ILE A 18 15.20 -2.11 -3.07
CA ILE A 18 15.91 -0.82 -2.94
C ILE A 18 15.85 -0.01 -4.23
N ARG A 19 16.14 -0.64 -5.39
CA ARG A 19 16.05 0.05 -6.69
C ARG A 19 14.63 0.48 -7.03
N THR A 20 13.64 -0.34 -6.66
CA THR A 20 12.23 0.00 -6.84
C THR A 20 11.85 1.19 -6.00
N SER A 21 12.25 1.25 -4.73
CA SER A 21 12.02 2.43 -3.88
C SER A 21 12.67 3.68 -4.47
N GLN A 22 13.90 3.58 -4.99
CA GLN A 22 14.55 4.71 -5.66
C GLN A 22 13.80 5.20 -6.90
N ALA A 23 13.27 4.27 -7.70
CA ALA A 23 12.51 4.60 -8.90
C ALA A 23 11.10 5.13 -8.59
N VAL A 24 10.42 4.56 -7.60
CA VAL A 24 9.06 4.93 -7.19
C VAL A 24 9.04 6.24 -6.43
N PHE A 25 10.06 6.50 -5.61
CA PHE A 25 10.18 7.72 -4.81
C PHE A 25 11.17 8.72 -5.44
N GLN A 26 11.24 8.76 -6.77
CA GLN A 26 12.17 9.65 -7.47
C GLN A 26 11.94 11.10 -7.01
N ASN A 27 13.03 11.83 -6.77
CA ASN A 27 13.05 13.20 -6.26
C ASN A 27 12.58 13.37 -4.80
N ASP A 28 12.36 12.29 -4.06
CA ASP A 28 12.07 12.32 -2.62
C ASP A 28 13.17 11.59 -1.83
N PRO A 29 14.30 12.25 -1.53
CA PRO A 29 15.42 11.61 -0.85
C PRO A 29 15.07 11.17 0.58
N MET A 30 14.15 11.87 1.25
CA MET A 30 13.71 11.50 2.60
C MET A 30 12.92 10.18 2.57
N ARG A 31 11.99 10.04 1.62
CA ARG A 31 11.22 8.80 1.46
C ARG A 31 12.09 7.65 0.98
N ILE A 32 13.03 7.90 0.08
CA ILE A 32 14.03 6.89 -0.32
C ILE A 32 14.83 6.40 0.90
N ALA A 33 15.30 7.31 1.75
CA ALA A 33 16.08 6.96 2.94
C ALA A 33 15.25 6.13 3.93
N SER A 34 14.04 6.58 4.26
CA SER A 34 13.11 5.88 5.16
C SER A 34 12.76 4.49 4.65
N MET A 35 12.42 4.36 3.36
CA MET A 35 12.13 3.06 2.75
C MET A 35 13.34 2.15 2.74
N THR A 36 14.53 2.68 2.42
CA THR A 36 15.77 1.91 2.41
C THR A 36 16.11 1.39 3.81
N GLN A 37 15.90 2.20 4.84
CA GLN A 37 16.08 1.81 6.23
C GLN A 37 15.10 0.70 6.62
N GLY A 38 13.80 0.86 6.36
CA GLY A 38 12.81 -0.18 6.67
C GLY A 38 13.08 -1.51 5.95
N ILE A 39 13.53 -1.47 4.69
CA ILE A 39 13.96 -2.68 3.97
C ILE A 39 15.17 -3.32 4.65
N ARG A 40 16.18 -2.54 5.06
CA ARG A 40 17.37 -3.08 5.75
C ARG A 40 17.01 -3.74 7.07
N GLU A 41 16.18 -3.07 7.88
CA GLU A 41 15.74 -3.57 9.18
C GLU A 41 14.93 -4.86 9.02
N ASN A 42 14.00 -4.91 8.08
CA ASN A 42 13.18 -6.10 7.84
C ASN A 42 14.03 -7.30 7.37
N PHE A 43 14.97 -7.10 6.44
CA PHE A 43 15.87 -8.18 6.02
C PHE A 43 16.87 -8.60 7.11
N ALA A 44 17.29 -7.66 7.97
CA ALA A 44 18.12 -7.98 9.12
C ALA A 44 17.35 -8.79 10.17
N HIS A 45 16.08 -8.47 10.40
CA HIS A 45 15.20 -9.18 11.33
C HIS A 45 15.09 -10.67 11.00
N TYR A 46 14.94 -11.01 9.72
CA TYR A 46 14.82 -12.40 9.25
C TYR A 46 16.15 -13.07 8.86
N LYS A 47 17.30 -12.45 9.14
CA LYS A 47 18.63 -12.94 8.71
C LYS A 47 18.93 -14.36 9.17
N ASN A 48 18.44 -14.76 10.34
CA ASN A 48 18.75 -16.04 10.98
C ASN A 48 17.72 -17.14 10.70
N VAL A 49 16.70 -16.87 9.87
CA VAL A 49 15.72 -17.90 9.47
C VAL A 49 16.41 -18.95 8.60
N THR A 50 16.30 -20.22 8.99
CA THR A 50 16.94 -21.35 8.30
C THR A 50 15.95 -22.25 7.57
N ASP A 51 14.66 -22.18 7.90
CA ASP A 51 13.62 -22.96 7.24
C ASP A 51 13.40 -22.50 5.79
N GLU A 52 13.58 -23.42 4.85
CA GLU A 52 13.50 -23.13 3.41
C GLU A 52 12.09 -22.71 2.98
N LYS A 53 11.05 -23.28 3.59
CA LYS A 53 9.66 -22.93 3.28
C LYS A 53 9.38 -21.47 3.66
N THR A 54 9.76 -21.09 4.88
CA THR A 54 9.65 -19.72 5.38
C THR A 54 10.45 -18.74 4.52
N ILE A 55 11.67 -19.07 4.12
CA ILE A 55 12.49 -18.23 3.23
C ILE A 55 11.76 -17.97 1.89
N LYS A 56 11.13 -19.00 1.30
CA LYS A 56 10.38 -18.85 0.04
C LYS A 56 9.16 -17.95 0.20
N GLU A 57 8.45 -18.06 1.32
CA GLU A 57 7.32 -17.19 1.64
C GLU A 57 7.76 -15.73 1.80
N LEU A 58 8.88 -15.48 2.50
CA LEU A 58 9.46 -14.13 2.64
C LEU A 58 9.91 -13.55 1.30
N ILE A 59 10.49 -14.36 0.41
CA ILE A 59 10.84 -13.95 -0.95
C ILE A 59 9.58 -13.58 -1.75
N ARG A 60 8.51 -14.37 -1.63
CA ARG A 60 7.22 -14.08 -2.27
C ARG A 60 6.65 -12.75 -1.77
N ALA A 61 6.63 -12.54 -0.45
CA ALA A 61 6.20 -11.27 0.14
C ALA A 61 7.01 -10.09 -0.42
N ALA A 62 8.34 -10.20 -0.48
CA ALA A 62 9.20 -9.17 -1.07
C ALA A 62 8.89 -8.88 -2.55
N LYS A 63 8.51 -9.91 -3.33
CA LYS A 63 8.10 -9.76 -4.73
C LYS A 63 6.74 -9.07 -4.84
N ASP A 64 5.79 -9.41 -3.97
CA ASP A 64 4.47 -8.81 -3.96
C ASP A 64 4.54 -7.34 -3.53
N THR A 65 5.39 -7.01 -2.55
CA THR A 65 5.71 -5.62 -2.18
C THR A 65 6.33 -4.84 -3.34
N ASP A 66 7.28 -5.43 -4.07
CA ASP A 66 7.87 -4.79 -5.26
C ASP A 66 6.81 -4.46 -6.32
N ASN A 67 5.88 -5.39 -6.58
CA ASN A 67 4.78 -5.16 -7.51
C ASN A 67 3.83 -4.06 -7.00
N TYR A 68 3.48 -4.07 -5.72
CA TYR A 68 2.62 -3.08 -5.09
C TYR A 68 3.23 -1.67 -5.20
N LEU A 69 4.50 -1.50 -4.82
CA LEU A 69 5.20 -0.21 -4.93
C LEU A 69 5.21 0.32 -6.38
N ARG A 70 5.38 -0.57 -7.35
CA ARG A 70 5.37 -0.16 -8.77
C ARG A 70 3.96 0.21 -9.24
N ARG A 71 2.95 -0.60 -8.92
CA ARG A 71 1.62 -0.53 -9.54
C ARG A 71 0.58 0.30 -8.81
N GLU A 72 0.68 0.39 -7.49
CA GLU A 72 -0.38 1.00 -6.67
C GLU A 72 0.07 2.32 -6.04
N VAL A 73 1.39 2.54 -5.91
CA VAL A 73 1.91 3.78 -5.32
C VAL A 73 2.03 4.88 -6.37
N LEU A 74 1.32 5.97 -6.10
CA LEU A 74 1.40 7.26 -6.78
C LEU A 74 2.10 8.28 -5.88
N GLN A 75 2.81 9.23 -6.48
CA GLN A 75 3.45 10.33 -5.75
C GLN A 75 2.68 11.62 -5.96
N THR A 76 2.48 12.38 -4.88
CA THR A 76 2.00 13.75 -4.93
C THR A 76 3.12 14.70 -4.52
N ILE A 77 3.24 15.83 -5.23
CA ILE A 77 4.20 16.89 -4.93
C ILE A 77 3.40 18.13 -4.57
N GLN A 78 3.56 18.64 -3.37
CA GLN A 78 2.97 19.92 -2.97
C GLN A 78 3.65 21.04 -3.78
N THR A 79 2.86 21.83 -4.51
CA THR A 79 3.36 22.97 -5.28
C THR A 79 3.08 24.29 -4.58
N ASP A 80 1.94 24.38 -3.88
CA ASP A 80 1.47 25.55 -3.13
C ASP A 80 0.75 25.09 -1.86
N GLU A 81 0.32 26.02 -0.99
CA GLU A 81 -0.29 25.70 0.33
C GLU A 81 -1.37 24.61 0.25
N ASN A 82 -2.26 24.69 -0.74
CA ASN A 82 -3.37 23.73 -0.91
C ASN A 82 -3.38 23.04 -2.28
N THR A 83 -2.28 23.11 -3.04
CA THR A 83 -2.21 22.53 -4.39
C THR A 83 -1.17 21.43 -4.47
N TYR A 84 -1.59 20.28 -4.99
CA TYR A 84 -0.75 19.09 -5.15
C TYR A 84 -0.75 18.63 -6.59
N ARG A 85 0.44 18.39 -7.13
CA ARG A 85 0.62 17.76 -8.43
C ARG A 85 0.78 16.25 -8.26
N LEU A 86 -0.14 15.48 -8.84
CA LEU A 86 -0.05 14.03 -8.89
C LEU A 86 0.87 13.59 -10.04
N VAL A 87 1.85 12.74 -9.75
CA VAL A 87 2.72 12.13 -10.75
C VAL A 87 2.12 10.78 -11.14
N VAL A 88 1.32 10.78 -12.22
CA VAL A 88 0.69 9.58 -12.75
C VAL A 88 1.63 8.86 -13.71
N LYS A 89 1.77 7.54 -13.53
CA LYS A 89 2.60 6.73 -14.43
C LYS A 89 1.79 6.35 -15.67
N PRO A 90 2.38 6.30 -16.88
CA PRO A 90 1.63 6.09 -18.12
C PRO A 90 0.75 4.82 -18.12
N TYR A 91 1.21 3.73 -17.51
CA TYR A 91 0.48 2.47 -17.45
C TYR A 91 -0.68 2.45 -16.43
N MET A 92 -0.84 3.50 -15.62
CA MET A 92 -1.99 3.68 -14.72
C MET A 92 -3.10 4.51 -15.39
N LEU A 93 -2.85 5.05 -16.58
CA LEU A 93 -3.86 5.74 -17.37
C LEU A 93 -4.72 4.67 -18.08
N PHE A 94 -6.03 4.79 -17.93
CA PHE A 94 -7.01 3.94 -18.61
C PHE A 94 -7.80 4.79 -19.59
N ASP A 95 -7.98 4.30 -20.83
CA ASP A 95 -8.80 4.98 -21.82
C ASP A 95 -10.27 4.93 -21.42
N ASN A 96 -10.81 6.10 -21.07
CA ASN A 96 -12.25 6.35 -20.94
C ASN A 96 -13.03 5.26 -20.20
N THR A 97 -12.52 4.82 -19.04
CA THR A 97 -13.34 4.05 -18.10
C THR A 97 -14.55 4.91 -17.77
N ARG A 98 -15.77 4.37 -17.93
CA ARG A 98 -16.97 5.02 -17.41
C ARG A 98 -16.67 5.32 -15.95
N LEU A 99 -16.67 6.60 -15.58
CA LEU A 99 -16.80 6.97 -14.19
C LEU A 99 -18.05 6.23 -13.72
N ILE A 100 -17.87 5.14 -12.99
CA ILE A 100 -18.91 4.67 -12.10
C ILE A 100 -19.00 5.86 -11.15
N ARG A 101 -19.96 6.75 -11.43
CA ARG A 101 -20.49 7.58 -10.37
C ARG A 101 -20.95 6.54 -9.37
N VAL A 102 -20.12 6.27 -8.37
CA VAL A 102 -20.64 5.75 -7.11
C VAL A 102 -21.56 6.88 -6.71
N CYS A 103 -22.84 6.67 -7.04
CA CYS A 103 -23.82 7.72 -7.02
C CYS A 103 -23.80 8.31 -5.61
N GLU A 104 -24.09 9.60 -5.52
CA GLU A 104 -24.33 10.34 -4.26
C GLU A 104 -25.33 9.65 -3.31
N ASP A 105 -25.92 8.54 -3.72
CA ASP A 105 -26.89 7.71 -3.03
C ASP A 105 -26.27 6.99 -1.82
N ASP A 106 -25.02 6.49 -1.90
CA ASP A 106 -24.37 5.82 -0.74
C ASP A 106 -24.05 6.80 0.41
N GLU A 107 -23.66 8.04 0.08
CA GLU A 107 -23.41 9.10 1.07
C GLU A 107 -24.71 9.64 1.68
N LYS A 108 -25.77 9.78 0.87
CA LYS A 108 -27.11 10.16 1.33
C LYS A 108 -27.71 9.08 2.24
N GLU A 109 -27.59 7.81 1.88
CA GLU A 109 -28.08 6.70 2.71
C GLU A 109 -27.37 6.63 4.06
N HIS A 110 -26.04 6.85 4.10
CA HIS A 110 -25.30 6.92 5.36
C HIS A 110 -25.74 8.11 6.22
N HIS A 111 -25.93 9.29 5.63
CA HIS A 111 -26.36 10.49 6.36
C HIS A 111 -27.80 10.36 6.89
N GLU A 112 -28.71 9.81 6.09
CA GLU A 112 -30.11 9.60 6.47
C GLU A 112 -30.27 8.51 7.55
N GLN A 113 -29.42 7.47 7.52
CA GLN A 113 -29.35 6.47 8.58
C GLN A 113 -28.80 7.04 9.88
N GLU A 114 -27.79 7.91 9.82
CA GLU A 114 -27.27 8.60 11.00
C GLU A 114 -28.29 9.60 11.59
N GLU A 115 -29.02 10.34 10.76
CA GLU A 115 -30.08 11.23 11.24
C GLU A 115 -31.24 10.46 11.89
N LYS A 116 -31.66 9.33 11.30
CA LYS A 116 -32.68 8.45 11.90
C LYS A 116 -32.23 7.87 13.24
N ALA A 117 -30.96 7.47 13.38
CA ALA A 117 -30.39 7.00 14.64
C ALA A 117 -30.34 8.11 15.71
N ARG A 118 -30.02 9.36 15.31
CA ARG A 118 -30.04 10.53 16.20
C ARG A 118 -31.45 10.89 16.67
N GLN A 119 -32.44 10.83 15.78
CA GLN A 119 -33.86 11.04 16.15
C GLN A 119 -34.40 9.94 17.08
N GLN A 120 -33.81 8.74 17.02
CA GLN A 120 -34.10 7.63 17.92
C GLN A 120 -33.24 7.64 19.21
N GLY A 121 -32.38 8.66 19.39
CA GLY A 121 -31.55 8.84 20.59
C GLY A 121 -30.42 7.82 20.75
N LEU A 122 -30.09 7.06 19.71
CA LEU A 122 -29.07 6.01 19.74
C LEU A 122 -27.67 6.60 19.58
N THR A 123 -26.72 6.10 20.36
CA THR A 123 -25.31 6.45 20.17
C THR A 123 -24.70 5.68 18.98
N PRO A 124 -23.65 6.19 18.33
CA PRO A 124 -23.03 5.53 17.17
C PRO A 124 -22.59 4.08 17.46
N CYS A 125 -22.12 3.82 18.68
CA CYS A 125 -21.71 2.48 19.14
C CYS A 125 -22.87 1.48 19.21
N GLU A 126 -24.05 1.92 19.65
CA GLU A 126 -25.25 1.07 19.80
C GLU A 126 -25.86 0.71 18.44
N SER A 127 -25.85 1.65 17.49
CA SER A 127 -26.32 1.40 16.12
C SER A 127 -25.44 0.40 15.35
N ALA A 128 -24.13 0.40 15.59
CA ALA A 128 -23.19 -0.53 14.95
C ALA A 128 -23.35 -1.97 15.48
N ALA A 129 -23.67 -2.13 16.76
CA ALA A 129 -23.90 -3.43 17.39
C ALA A 129 -25.19 -4.13 16.89
N GLN A 130 -26.20 -3.36 16.47
CA GLN A 130 -27.46 -3.92 15.94
C GLN A 130 -27.34 -4.44 14.50
N LYS A 131 -26.43 -3.88 13.69
CA LYS A 131 -26.20 -4.31 12.29
C LYS A 131 -25.42 -5.64 12.18
N LEU A 132 -24.90 -6.18 13.29
CA LEU A 132 -24.10 -7.41 13.37
C LEU A 132 -24.88 -8.67 13.79
N LYS A 133 -26.21 -8.56 13.92
CA LYS A 133 -27.13 -9.69 14.17
C LYS A 133 -27.96 -9.99 12.93
#